data_AF-A0A7W0LRE4-F1
#
_entry.id   AF-A0A7W0LRE4-F1
#
_cell.length_a   1.000
_cell.length_b   1.000
_cell.length_c   1.000
_cell.angle_alpha   90.00
_cell.angle_beta   90.00
_cell.angle_gamma   90.00
#
_symmetry.space_group_name_H-M   'P 1'
#
loop_
_entity.id
_entity.type
_entity.pdbx_description
1 polymer ?
#
loop_
_entity_poly.entity_id
_entity_poly.type
_entity_poly.pdbx_seq_one_letter_code
_entity_poly.pdbx_strand_id
1 'polypeptide(L)'
;MPLTLPASLSPSKVASFTSCGLAFRFSVIDRLPEAPSVAAARGTVVHRALELLYCLAPAERTLDAALASLADSGTEVLATAEYADLALEDPGAFMVEAEQLVRRYFELED
;
A
#
# COMPACT_ATOMS: atom_id res chain seq x y z
N MET A 1 5.69 31.87 -14.90
CA MET A 1 5.03 31.73 -13.58
C MET A 1 5.89 30.82 -12.71
N PRO A 2 6.14 31.17 -11.44
CA PRO A 2 6.83 30.27 -10.53
C PRO A 2 5.95 29.05 -10.21
N LEU A 3 6.57 27.89 -10.04
CA LEU A 3 5.88 26.67 -9.60
C LEU A 3 5.49 26.78 -8.13
N THR A 4 4.32 26.25 -7.77
CA THR A 4 3.91 26.14 -6.37
C THR A 4 4.79 25.11 -5.67
N LEU A 5 5.50 25.53 -4.62
CA LEU A 5 6.35 24.63 -3.84
C LEU A 5 5.49 23.65 -3.03
N PRO A 6 5.92 22.38 -2.90
CA PRO A 6 5.19 21.40 -2.10
C PRO A 6 5.27 21.77 -0.62
N ALA A 7 4.13 21.64 0.07
CA ALA A 7 4.04 21.94 1.51
C ALA A 7 4.82 20.95 2.40
N SER A 8 5.18 19.78 1.87
CA SER A 8 5.94 18.75 2.58
C SER A 8 6.86 17.96 1.66
N LEU A 9 8.00 17.53 2.20
CA LEU A 9 8.96 16.64 1.56
C LEU A 9 9.06 15.35 2.36
N SER A 10 8.63 14.24 1.76
CA SER A 10 8.88 12.89 2.28
C SER A 10 10.17 12.33 1.67
N PRO A 11 10.78 11.30 2.27
CA PRO A 11 11.96 10.64 1.71
C PRO A 11 11.79 10.24 0.24
N SER A 12 10.63 9.70 -0.14
CA SER A 12 10.33 9.32 -1.53
C SER A 12 10.27 10.52 -2.48
N LYS A 13 9.73 11.67 -2.05
CA LYS A 13 9.70 12.91 -2.85
C LYS A 13 11.11 13.43 -3.11
N VAL A 14 11.96 13.43 -2.09
CA VAL A 14 13.37 13.85 -2.22
C VAL A 14 14.12 12.91 -3.16
N ALA A 15 13.95 11.59 -2.98
CA ALA A 15 14.57 10.58 -3.84
C ALA A 15 14.18 10.76 -5.32
N SER A 16 12.89 11.00 -5.59
CA SER A 16 12.38 11.28 -6.95
C SER A 16 13.00 12.54 -7.56
N PHE A 17 13.12 13.63 -6.80
CA PHE A 17 13.77 14.85 -7.31
C PHE A 17 15.24 14.62 -7.63
N THR A 18 15.97 13.92 -6.74
CA THR A 18 17.39 13.62 -6.94
C THR A 18 17.65 12.66 -8.10
N SER A 19 16.71 11.75 -8.40
CA SER A 19 16.82 10.83 -9.53
C SER A 19 16.43 11.47 -10.86
N CYS A 20 15.33 12.24 -10.90
CA CYS A 20 14.86 12.96 -12.07
C CYS A 20 13.93 14.12 -11.69
N GLY A 21 14.40 15.36 -11.83
CA GLY A 21 13.61 16.55 -11.51
C GLY A 21 12.32 16.70 -12.33
N LEU A 22 12.28 16.18 -13.57
CA LEU A 22 11.07 16.21 -14.39
C LEU A 22 10.01 15.22 -13.88
N ALA A 23 10.41 14.01 -13.49
CA ALA A 23 9.51 13.02 -12.90
C ALA A 23 8.91 13.54 -11.59
N PHE A 24 9.75 14.15 -10.74
CA PHE A 24 9.27 14.83 -9.53
C PHE A 24 8.25 15.92 -9.83
N ARG A 25 8.49 16.75 -10.85
CA ARG A 25 7.53 17.79 -11.23
C ARG A 25 6.18 17.16 -11.60
N PHE A 26 6.16 16.14 -12.46
CA PHE A 26 4.92 15.53 -12.93
C PHE A 26 4.12 14.86 -11.80
N SER A 27 4.77 14.14 -10.89
CA SER A 27 4.08 13.42 -9.82
C SER A 27 3.77 14.31 -8.61
N VAL A 28 4.67 15.20 -8.20
CA VAL A 28 4.55 15.96 -6.93
C VAL A 28 3.95 17.35 -7.13
N ILE A 29 4.30 18.04 -8.21
CA ILE A 29 3.85 19.42 -8.46
C ILE A 29 2.57 19.42 -9.31
N ASP A 30 2.65 18.82 -10.50
CA ASP A 30 1.55 18.80 -11.47
C ASP A 30 0.50 17.72 -11.12
N ARG A 31 0.88 16.71 -10.32
CA ARG A 31 0.01 15.62 -9.83
C ARG A 31 -0.74 14.91 -10.96
N LEU A 32 -0.02 14.56 -12.01
CA LEU A 32 -0.61 13.79 -13.11
C LEU A 32 -1.12 12.43 -12.58
N PRO A 33 -2.27 11.94 -13.08
CA PRO A 33 -2.76 10.62 -12.70
C PRO A 33 -1.75 9.53 -13.09
N GLU A 34 -1.44 8.66 -12.16
CA GLU A 34 -0.62 7.47 -12.38
C GLU A 34 -1.49 6.22 -12.19
N ALA A 35 -1.33 5.23 -13.06
CA ALA A 35 -2.02 3.97 -12.89
C ALA A 35 -1.49 3.28 -11.62
N PRO A 36 -2.37 2.73 -10.76
CA PRO A 36 -1.92 1.96 -9.60
C PRO A 36 -1.10 0.76 -10.06
N SER A 37 -0.10 0.39 -9.28
CA SER A 37 0.67 -0.83 -9.51
C SER A 37 0.18 -1.97 -8.61
N VAL A 38 0.34 -3.21 -9.07
CA VAL A 38 0.04 -4.41 -8.28
C VAL A 38 0.83 -4.43 -6.96
N ALA A 39 2.09 -3.96 -6.99
CA ALA A 39 2.92 -3.86 -5.80
C ALA A 39 2.36 -2.81 -4.80
N ALA A 40 1.92 -1.65 -5.28
CA ALA A 40 1.30 -0.64 -4.44
C ALA A 40 0.00 -1.14 -3.81
N ALA A 41 -0.87 -1.77 -4.61
CA ALA A 41 -2.13 -2.35 -4.12
C ALA A 41 -1.89 -3.40 -3.03
N ARG A 42 -0.91 -4.28 -3.21
CA ARG A 42 -0.54 -5.28 -2.21
C ARG A 42 -0.06 -4.65 -0.91
N GLY A 43 0.79 -3.61 -1.02
CA GLY A 43 1.20 -2.82 0.13
C GLY A 43 0.01 -2.26 0.87
N THR A 44 -0.90 -1.59 0.16
CA THR A 44 -2.13 -1.03 0.76
C THR A 44 -2.99 -2.09 1.45
N VAL A 45 -3.19 -3.25 0.83
CA VAL A 45 -3.95 -4.38 1.41
C VAL A 45 -3.28 -4.88 2.70
N VAL A 46 -1.97 -5.11 2.70
CA VAL A 46 -1.25 -5.59 3.90
C VAL A 46 -1.25 -4.54 5.01
N HIS A 47 -1.01 -3.27 4.69
CA HIS A 47 -1.08 -2.18 5.66
C HIS A 47 -2.46 -2.10 6.31
N ARG A 48 -3.52 -2.13 5.49
CA ARG A 48 -4.89 -2.07 5.99
C ARG A 48 -5.26 -3.30 6.84
N ALA A 49 -4.74 -4.48 6.50
CA ALA A 49 -4.90 -5.68 7.33
C ALA A 49 -4.26 -5.52 8.73
N LEU A 50 -3.06 -4.92 8.79
CA LEU A 50 -2.40 -4.63 10.06
C LEU A 50 -3.13 -3.55 10.85
N GLU A 51 -3.66 -2.51 10.20
CA GLU A 51 -4.50 -1.51 10.89
C GLU A 51 -5.72 -2.15 11.56
N LEU A 52 -6.42 -3.06 10.86
CA LEU A 52 -7.55 -3.81 11.40
C LEU A 52 -7.13 -4.69 12.58
N LEU A 53 -6.02 -5.43 12.44
CA LEU A 53 -5.44 -6.24 13.52
C LEU A 53 -5.16 -5.39 14.76
N TYR A 54 -4.58 -4.20 14.58
CA TYR A 54 -4.20 -3.31 15.67
C TYR A 54 -5.36 -2.59 16.34
N CYS A 55 -6.57 -2.65 15.76
CA CYS A 55 -7.80 -2.25 16.45
C CYS A 55 -8.24 -3.28 17.51
N LEU A 56 -7.74 -4.52 17.46
CA LEU A 56 -8.04 -5.57 18.44
C LEU A 56 -7.22 -5.39 19.74
N ALA A 57 -7.68 -6.00 20.83
CA ALA A 57 -6.91 -6.02 22.07
C ALA A 57 -5.59 -6.79 21.87
N PRO A 58 -4.50 -6.46 22.60
CA PRO A 58 -3.20 -7.10 22.40
C PRO A 58 -3.21 -8.64 22.42
N ALA A 59 -4.04 -9.24 23.29
CA ALA A 59 -4.15 -10.70 23.40
C ALA A 59 -4.84 -11.37 22.19
N GLU A 60 -5.56 -10.58 21.38
CA GLU A 60 -6.32 -11.05 20.21
C GLU A 60 -5.54 -10.86 18.91
N ARG A 61 -4.36 -10.23 18.94
CA ARG A 61 -3.51 -9.96 17.77
C ARG A 61 -2.72 -11.19 17.37
N THR A 62 -3.43 -12.24 17.00
CA THR A 62 -2.86 -13.51 16.55
C THR A 62 -2.64 -13.53 15.05
N LEU A 63 -1.83 -14.46 14.58
CA LEU A 63 -1.65 -14.68 13.14
C LEU A 63 -2.99 -14.99 12.46
N ASP A 64 -3.84 -15.83 13.07
CA ASP A 64 -5.15 -16.15 12.52
C ASP A 64 -6.05 -14.90 12.38
N ALA A 65 -6.02 -14.01 13.39
CA ALA A 65 -6.75 -12.73 13.31
C ALA A 65 -6.18 -11.81 12.22
N ALA A 66 -4.86 -11.83 12.01
CA ALA A 66 -4.21 -11.05 10.95
C ALA A 66 -4.57 -11.58 9.55
N LEU A 67 -4.67 -12.89 9.36
CA LEU A 67 -5.09 -13.52 8.11
C LEU A 67 -6.57 -13.25 7.81
N ALA A 68 -7.43 -13.26 8.85
CA ALA A 68 -8.82 -12.84 8.70
C ALA A 68 -8.91 -11.35 8.28
N SER A 69 -8.15 -10.48 8.95
CA SER A 69 -8.07 -9.06 8.61
C SER A 69 -7.54 -8.82 7.20
N LEU A 70 -6.65 -9.69 6.71
CA LEU A 70 -6.12 -9.62 5.34
C LEU A 70 -7.19 -9.94 4.30
N ALA A 71 -8.05 -10.93 4.55
CA ALA A 71 -9.17 -11.25 3.67
C ALA A 71 -10.18 -10.10 3.58
N ASP A 72 -10.51 -9.49 4.73
CA ASP A 72 -11.40 -8.33 4.81
C ASP A 72 -10.79 -7.13 4.06
N SER A 73 -9.51 -6.83 4.35
CA SER A 73 -8.76 -5.76 3.70
C SER A 73 -8.66 -5.93 2.18
N GLY A 74 -8.37 -7.16 1.71
CA GLY A 74 -8.30 -7.45 0.27
C GLY A 74 -9.62 -7.15 -0.43
N THR A 75 -10.74 -7.50 0.21
CA THR A 75 -12.08 -7.20 -0.32
C THR A 75 -12.38 -5.71 -0.31
N GLU A 76 -12.07 -5.01 0.79
CA GLU A 76 -12.31 -3.58 0.96
C GLU A 76 -11.49 -2.73 -0.03
N VAL A 77 -10.17 -2.94 -0.06
CA VAL A 77 -9.21 -2.10 -0.79
C VAL A 77 -9.34 -2.29 -2.30
N LEU A 78 -9.42 -3.54 -2.78
CA LEU A 78 -9.48 -3.83 -4.22
C LEU A 78 -10.81 -3.39 -4.85
N ALA A 79 -11.86 -3.18 -4.04
CA ALA A 79 -13.14 -2.65 -4.51
C ALA A 79 -13.16 -1.11 -4.65
N THR A 80 -12.13 -0.40 -4.17
CA THR A 80 -12.08 1.06 -4.27
C THR A 80 -11.85 1.52 -5.71
N ALA A 81 -12.34 2.71 -6.07
CA ALA A 81 -12.17 3.28 -7.41
C ALA A 81 -10.69 3.45 -7.82
N GLU A 82 -9.78 3.57 -6.84
CA GLU A 82 -8.34 3.63 -7.09
C GLU A 82 -7.80 2.34 -7.70
N TYR A 83 -8.31 1.18 -7.28
CA TYR A 83 -7.82 -0.14 -7.70
C TYR A 83 -8.84 -0.95 -8.51
N ALA A 84 -10.05 -0.44 -8.71
CA ALA A 84 -11.12 -1.15 -9.43
C ALA A 84 -10.73 -1.55 -10.86
N ASP A 85 -9.92 -0.72 -11.52
CA ASP A 85 -9.41 -0.98 -12.88
C ASP A 85 -8.05 -1.70 -12.88
N LEU A 86 -7.52 -2.07 -11.71
CA LEU A 86 -6.28 -2.83 -11.60
C LEU A 86 -6.53 -4.27 -12.06
N ALA A 87 -6.09 -4.60 -13.27
CA ALA A 87 -6.16 -5.96 -13.79
C ALA A 87 -5.14 -6.86 -13.07
N LEU A 88 -5.61 -7.62 -12.07
CA LEU A 88 -4.84 -8.69 -11.46
C LEU A 88 -4.88 -9.93 -12.38
N GLU A 89 -3.73 -10.33 -12.91
CA GLU A 89 -3.62 -11.54 -13.75
C GLU A 89 -4.01 -12.81 -12.98
N ASP A 90 -3.62 -12.89 -11.70
CA ASP A 90 -3.98 -13.97 -10.78
C ASP A 90 -4.28 -13.40 -9.38
N PRO A 91 -5.57 -13.15 -9.05
CA PRO A 91 -5.97 -12.69 -7.72
C PRO A 91 -5.61 -13.67 -6.58
N GLY A 92 -5.53 -14.97 -6.88
CA GLY A 92 -5.15 -15.98 -5.89
C GLY A 92 -3.68 -15.88 -5.52
N ALA A 93 -2.81 -15.81 -6.52
CA ALA A 93 -1.38 -15.58 -6.30
C ALA A 93 -1.12 -14.25 -5.59
N PHE A 94 -1.85 -13.19 -5.94
CA PHE A 94 -1.78 -11.90 -5.25
C PHE A 94 -2.04 -12.04 -3.74
N MET A 95 -3.11 -12.73 -3.35
CA MET A 95 -3.46 -12.91 -1.93
C MET A 95 -2.46 -13.80 -1.20
N VAL A 96 -1.94 -14.85 -1.84
CA VAL A 96 -0.87 -15.69 -1.27
C VAL A 96 0.40 -14.88 -1.00
N GLU A 97 0.80 -14.01 -1.93
CA GLU A 97 1.96 -13.13 -1.74
C GLU A 97 1.72 -12.09 -0.63
N ALA A 98 0.49 -11.58 -0.48
CA ALA A 98 0.13 -10.70 0.62
C ALA A 98 0.16 -11.43 1.98
N GLU A 99 -0.31 -12.68 2.04
CA GLU A 99 -0.24 -13.53 3.23
C GLU A 99 1.20 -13.79 3.68
N GLN A 100 2.11 -14.04 2.74
CA GLN A 100 3.53 -14.20 3.05
C GLN A 100 4.13 -12.97 3.73
N LEU A 101 3.73 -11.76 3.32
CA LEU A 101 4.17 -10.52 3.96
C LEU A 101 3.64 -10.39 5.39
N VAL A 102 2.38 -10.75 5.64
CA VAL A 102 1.80 -10.77 7.00
C VAL A 102 2.50 -11.81 7.88
N ARG A 103 2.76 -13.02 7.37
CA ARG A 103 3.50 -14.05 8.13
C ARG A 103 4.90 -13.57 8.51
N ARG A 104 5.61 -12.96 7.57
CA ARG A 104 6.94 -12.39 7.82
C ARG A 104 6.92 -11.25 8.84
N TYR A 105 5.82 -10.48 8.90
CA TYR A 105 5.65 -9.48 9.94
C TYR A 105 5.63 -10.11 11.34
N PHE A 106 4.92 -11.22 11.54
CA PHE A 106 4.92 -11.95 12.82
C PHE A 106 6.31 -12.55 13.15
N GLU A 107 7.03 -13.07 12.17
CA GLU A 107 8.41 -13.55 12.37
C GLU A 107 9.39 -12.45 12.80
N LEU A 108 9.10 -11.18 12.50
CA LEU A 108 9.93 -10.04 12.90
C LEU A 108 9.60 -9.49 14.28
N GLU A 109 8.38 -9.74 14.77
CA GLU A 109 7.90 -9.29 16.09
C GLU A 109 8.24 -10.29 17.22
N ASP A 110 8.44 -11.57 16.88
CA ASP A 110 8.93 -12.62 17.78
C ASP A 110 10.42 -12.45 18.14
#